data_AF-A0A3S4UY74-F1
#
_entry.id   AF-A0A3S4UY74-F1
#
_cell.length_a   1.000
_cell.length_b   1.000
_cell.length_c   1.000
_cell.angle_alpha   90.00
_cell.angle_beta   90.00
_cell.angle_gamma   90.00
#
_symmetry.space_group_name_H-M   'P 1'
#
loop_
_entity.id
_entity.type
_entity.pdbx_description
1 polymer ?
#
loop_
_entity_poly.entity_id
_entity_poly.type
_entity_poly.pdbx_seq_one_letter_code
_entity_poly.pdbx_strand_id
1 'polypeptide(L)'
;MPHDMKTAPQLQATAQGATKKNSVPFANHDTPTQAQKELGDIPVDRLLDFLDMLNWSALRLLQDALTDGDVHYWQRRAQQFEDARRKPGEYVGKTTQAEREARDRDLAETALACRAKAQFVRLYGDPELLGSASIVIAGLMDDYRQEAAA
;
A
#
# COMPACT_ATOMS: atom_id res chain seq x y z
N MET A 1 45.67 -36.22 17.48
CA MET A 1 47.15 -36.19 17.48
C MET A 1 47.59 -35.32 16.33
N PRO A 2 48.48 -34.33 16.51
CA PRO A 2 48.75 -33.48 17.69
C PRO A 2 48.66 -31.98 17.31
N HIS A 3 48.29 -31.05 18.22
CA HIS A 3 49.14 -30.35 19.20
C HIS A 3 50.37 -29.63 18.63
N ASP A 4 50.42 -28.31 18.87
CA ASP A 4 51.55 -27.46 19.32
C ASP A 4 51.33 -26.04 18.78
N MET A 5 50.97 -25.00 19.55
CA MET A 5 51.45 -24.45 20.82
C MET A 5 52.91 -23.95 20.77
N LYS A 6 53.09 -22.70 21.23
CA LYS A 6 54.32 -21.90 21.40
C LYS A 6 54.70 -21.09 20.15
N THR A 7 54.99 -19.79 20.21
CA THR A 7 55.77 -19.08 21.23
C THR A 7 55.53 -17.58 21.08
N ALA A 8 55.23 -16.88 22.17
CA ALA A 8 55.42 -15.43 22.25
C ALA A 8 56.89 -15.15 22.60
N PRO A 9 57.52 -14.13 22.00
CA PRO A 9 58.62 -13.45 22.64
C PRO A 9 58.27 -12.01 23.02
N GLN A 10 58.87 -11.64 24.15
CA GLN A 10 58.70 -10.45 24.94
C GLN A 10 59.12 -9.14 24.26
N LEU A 11 58.41 -8.07 24.68
CA LEU A 11 58.92 -6.76 25.12
C LEU A 11 60.38 -6.41 24.76
N GLN A 12 60.53 -5.35 23.97
CA GLN A 12 61.57 -4.35 24.22
C GLN A 12 60.94 -2.95 24.23
N ALA A 13 61.16 -2.28 25.35
CA ALA A 13 60.87 -0.87 25.55
C ALA A 13 61.98 -0.03 24.90
N THR A 14 61.59 1.00 24.14
CA THR A 14 62.39 2.21 23.97
C THR A 14 61.50 3.41 24.24
N ALA A 15 61.73 4.04 25.38
CA ALA A 15 61.23 5.36 25.70
C ALA A 15 61.94 6.41 24.86
N GLN A 16 61.20 7.43 24.42
CA GLN A 16 61.58 8.81 24.05
C GLN A 16 60.45 9.30 23.11
N GLY A 17 59.53 10.19 23.50
CA GLY A 17 59.77 11.51 24.04
C GLY A 17 59.43 12.54 22.96
N ALA A 18 58.20 13.03 22.91
CA ALA A 18 57.81 14.33 22.34
C ALA A 18 56.30 14.51 22.45
N THR A 19 55.88 15.24 23.49
CA THR A 19 54.57 15.88 23.59
C THR A 19 54.35 16.80 22.40
N LYS A 20 53.48 16.41 21.46
CA LYS A 20 52.71 17.36 20.65
C LYS A 20 51.25 17.21 21.04
N LYS A 21 50.78 18.16 21.85
CA LYS A 21 49.35 18.42 22.01
C LYS A 21 48.80 18.86 20.65
N ASN A 22 48.39 17.91 19.82
CA ASN A 22 47.45 18.22 18.75
C ASN A 22 46.08 18.33 19.41
N SER A 23 45.78 19.52 19.94
CA SER A 23 44.41 19.92 20.18
C SER A 23 43.73 20.01 18.82
N VAL A 24 43.15 18.90 18.37
CA VAL A 24 42.11 18.96 17.35
C VAL A 24 41.00 19.79 17.97
N PRO A 25 40.58 20.91 17.36
CA PRO A 25 39.42 21.62 17.87
C PRO A 25 38.25 20.63 17.83
N PHE A 26 37.62 20.42 18.98
CA PHE A 26 36.34 19.73 19.09
C PHE A 26 35.36 20.54 18.24
N ALA A 27 35.18 20.13 16.99
CA ALA A 27 34.17 20.69 16.14
C ALA A 27 32.83 20.34 16.78
N ASN A 28 32.16 21.34 17.35
CA ASN A 28 30.79 21.21 17.84
C ASN A 28 29.98 20.43 16.82
N HIS A 29 29.48 19.26 17.21
CA HIS A 29 28.61 18.41 16.39
C HIS A 29 27.20 19.02 16.21
N ASP A 30 27.02 20.30 16.54
CA ASP A 30 25.76 21.03 16.48
C ASP A 30 25.45 21.62 15.10
N THR A 31 26.18 21.22 14.06
CA THR A 31 25.80 21.59 12.69
C THR A 31 24.85 20.51 12.17
N PRO A 32 23.53 20.74 12.13
CA PRO A 32 22.61 19.79 11.54
C PRO A 32 23.07 19.51 10.12
N THR A 33 23.24 18.23 9.82
CA THR A 33 23.59 17.72 8.49
C THR A 33 22.58 18.29 7.49
N GLN A 34 22.95 18.63 6.25
CA GLN A 34 22.00 19.22 5.27
C GLN A 34 20.67 18.43 5.17
N ALA A 35 20.71 17.10 5.31
CA ALA A 35 19.54 16.24 5.39
C ALA A 35 18.60 16.52 6.59
N GLN A 36 19.13 16.96 7.74
CA GLN A 36 18.33 17.36 8.92
C GLN A 36 17.74 18.77 8.76
N LYS A 37 18.39 19.64 7.97
CA LYS A 37 17.90 21.00 7.69
C LYS A 37 16.78 21.02 6.66
N GLU A 38 16.81 20.10 5.70
CA GLU A 38 15.75 19.93 4.70
C GLU A 38 14.50 19.21 5.25
N LEU A 39 14.65 18.39 6.30
CA LEU A 39 13.51 17.70 6.93
C LEU A 39 12.70 18.60 7.88
N GLY A 40 13.29 19.71 8.35
CA GLY A 40 12.66 20.65 9.29
C GLY A 40 11.70 21.66 8.65
N ASP A 41 11.61 21.69 7.32
CA ASP A 41 10.91 22.74 6.56
C ASP A 41 9.82 22.16 5.63
N ILE A 42 9.29 20.98 5.95
CA ILE A 42 8.02 20.56 5.33
C ILE A 42 6.95 21.49 5.93
N PRO A 43 6.34 22.38 5.12
CA PRO A 43 5.30 23.26 5.64
C PRO A 43 4.19 22.37 6.20
N VAL A 44 3.78 22.64 7.44
CA VAL A 44 2.77 21.86 8.18
C VAL A 44 1.52 21.65 7.33
N ASP A 45 1.13 22.65 6.54
CA ASP A 45 0.02 22.59 5.59
C ASP A 45 0.16 21.45 4.57
N ARG A 46 1.37 21.21 4.03
CA ARG A 46 1.63 20.12 3.08
C ARG A 46 1.57 18.74 3.74
N LEU A 47 1.95 18.67 5.02
CA LEU A 47 1.80 17.43 5.79
C LEU A 47 0.32 17.15 6.06
N LEU A 48 -0.46 18.16 6.43
CA LEU A 48 -1.91 18.05 6.63
C LEU A 48 -2.63 17.66 5.33
N ASP A 49 -2.31 18.31 4.20
CA ASP A 49 -2.85 17.95 2.88
C ASP A 49 -2.57 16.48 2.51
N PHE A 50 -1.36 16.00 2.84
CA PHE A 50 -0.98 14.60 2.61
C PHE A 50 -1.77 13.64 3.50
N LEU A 51 -1.98 13.98 4.78
CA LEU A 51 -2.80 13.19 5.69
C LEU A 51 -4.26 13.15 5.25
N ASP A 52 -4.83 14.27 4.81
CA ASP A 52 -6.19 14.33 4.28
C ASP A 52 -6.35 13.49 3.01
N MET A 53 -5.38 13.57 2.09
CA MET A 53 -5.34 12.73 0.90
C MET A 53 -5.25 11.24 1.26
N LEU A 54 -4.40 10.86 2.23
CA LEU A 54 -4.31 9.48 2.69
C LEU A 54 -5.63 9.00 3.30
N ASN A 55 -6.27 9.81 4.12
CA ASN A 55 -7.56 9.47 4.75
C ASN A 55 -8.65 9.26 3.70
N TRP A 56 -8.76 10.17 2.72
CA TRP A 56 -9.71 10.02 1.62
C TRP A 56 -9.45 8.77 0.79
N SER A 57 -8.18 8.48 0.50
CA SER A 57 -7.77 7.28 -0.24
C SER A 57 -8.09 6.00 0.51
N ALA A 58 -7.86 5.96 1.83
CA ALA A 58 -8.17 4.82 2.67
C ALA A 58 -9.69 4.54 2.72
N LEU A 59 -10.51 5.58 2.85
CA LEU A 59 -11.96 5.46 2.80
C LEU A 59 -12.44 4.95 1.44
N ARG A 60 -11.84 5.43 0.35
CA ARG A 60 -12.18 4.97 -1.00
C ARG A 60 -11.83 3.49 -1.19
N LEU A 61 -10.64 3.07 -0.74
CA LEU A 61 -10.21 1.67 -0.76
C LEU A 61 -11.15 0.78 0.04
N LEU A 62 -11.56 1.21 1.24
CA LEU A 62 -12.52 0.45 2.05
C LEU A 62 -13.86 0.32 1.34
N GLN A 63 -14.36 1.40 0.74
CA GLN A 63 -15.62 1.37 -0.01
C GLN A 63 -15.55 0.42 -1.21
N ASP A 64 -14.45 0.46 -1.96
CA ASP A 64 -14.24 -0.44 -3.09
C ASP A 64 -14.19 -1.89 -2.63
N ALA A 65 -13.44 -2.19 -1.58
CA ALA A 65 -13.34 -3.54 -1.05
C ALA A 65 -14.68 -4.06 -0.48
N LEU A 66 -15.49 -3.20 0.16
CA LEU A 66 -16.85 -3.55 0.59
C LEU A 66 -17.78 -3.84 -0.59
N THR A 67 -17.64 -3.08 -1.68
CA THR A 67 -18.44 -3.26 -2.90
C THR A 67 -18.03 -4.53 -3.63
N ASP A 68 -16.73 -4.76 -3.76
CA ASP A 68 -16.13 -5.92 -4.44
C ASP A 68 -16.31 -7.21 -3.63
N GLY A 69 -16.47 -7.10 -2.31
CA GLY A 69 -16.84 -8.20 -1.43
C GLY A 69 -18.32 -8.54 -1.36
N ASP A 70 -19.20 -7.77 -2.01
CA ASP A 70 -20.64 -8.07 -2.02
C ASP A 70 -21.02 -9.00 -3.19
N VAL A 71 -21.36 -10.25 -2.87
CA VAL A 71 -21.88 -11.22 -3.84
C VAL A 71 -23.12 -10.70 -4.56
N HIS A 72 -24.03 -10.03 -3.86
CA HIS A 72 -25.28 -9.54 -4.45
C HIS A 72 -25.02 -8.38 -5.41
N TYR A 73 -24.03 -7.54 -5.13
CA TYR A 73 -23.58 -6.50 -6.05
C TYR A 73 -23.18 -7.10 -7.39
N TRP A 74 -22.29 -8.09 -7.40
CA TRP A 74 -21.83 -8.74 -8.63
C TRP A 74 -22.95 -9.46 -9.39
N GLN A 75 -23.89 -10.09 -8.68
CA GLN A 75 -25.06 -10.71 -9.29
C GLN A 75 -25.98 -9.70 -9.98
N ARG A 76 -26.27 -8.58 -9.32
CA ARG A 76 -27.06 -7.48 -9.92
C ARG A 76 -26.34 -6.90 -11.14
N ARG A 77 -25.03 -6.70 -11.05
CA ARG A 77 -24.23 -6.15 -12.14
C ARG A 77 -24.18 -7.09 -13.35
N ALA A 78 -24.05 -8.41 -13.14
CA ALA A 78 -24.19 -9.39 -14.21
C ALA A 78 -25.55 -9.29 -14.91
N GLN A 79 -26.63 -9.18 -14.12
CA GLN A 79 -27.98 -9.03 -14.67
C GLN A 79 -28.12 -7.76 -15.52
N GLN A 80 -27.53 -6.64 -15.11
CA GLN A 80 -27.55 -5.40 -15.90
C GLN A 80 -26.92 -5.59 -17.29
N PHE A 81 -25.81 -6.32 -17.39
CA PHE A 81 -25.19 -6.62 -18.68
C PHE A 81 -26.02 -7.60 -19.50
N GLU A 82 -26.61 -8.62 -18.88
CA GLU A 82 -27.53 -9.56 -19.54
C GLU A 82 -28.78 -8.84 -20.07
N ASP A 83 -29.35 -7.91 -19.31
CA ASP A 83 -30.52 -7.12 -19.68
C ASP A 83 -30.23 -6.09 -20.78
N ALA A 84 -28.98 -5.62 -20.85
CA ALA A 84 -28.50 -4.72 -21.90
C ALA A 84 -28.24 -5.43 -23.24
N ARG A 85 -28.25 -6.77 -23.26
CA ARG A 85 -28.14 -7.53 -24.50
C ARG A 85 -29.37 -7.31 -25.36
N ARG A 86 -29.12 -7.28 -26.67
CA ARG A 86 -30.16 -6.98 -27.64
C ARG A 86 -31.23 -8.07 -27.66
N LYS A 87 -32.50 -7.67 -27.64
CA LYS A 87 -33.65 -8.58 -27.72
C LYS A 87 -34.16 -8.72 -29.17
N PRO A 88 -34.76 -9.87 -29.52
CA PRO A 88 -35.40 -10.03 -30.82
C PRO A 88 -36.47 -8.95 -31.04
N GLY A 89 -36.43 -8.27 -32.18
CA GLY A 89 -37.38 -7.20 -32.52
C GLY A 89 -36.96 -5.78 -32.10
N GLU A 90 -35.86 -5.60 -31.36
CA GLU A 90 -35.37 -4.25 -31.04
C GLU A 90 -34.85 -3.48 -32.25
N TYR A 91 -35.02 -2.16 -32.24
CA TYR A 91 -34.55 -1.27 -33.30
C TYR A 91 -33.03 -1.40 -33.51
N VAL A 92 -32.65 -1.53 -34.79
CA VAL A 92 -31.29 -1.89 -35.20
C VAL A 92 -30.39 -0.67 -35.41
N GLY A 93 -30.97 0.49 -35.72
CA GLY A 93 -30.22 1.69 -36.05
C GLY A 93 -29.31 1.52 -37.27
N LYS A 94 -28.21 2.27 -37.29
CA LYS A 94 -27.21 2.29 -38.38
C LYS A 94 -26.06 1.29 -38.19
N THR A 95 -26.05 0.54 -37.10
CA THR A 95 -24.98 -0.40 -36.77
C THR A 95 -25.00 -1.56 -37.77
N THR A 96 -23.84 -2.16 -38.06
CA THR A 96 -23.75 -3.37 -38.87
C THR A 96 -24.07 -4.62 -38.04
N GLN A 97 -24.32 -5.75 -38.70
CA GLN A 97 -24.58 -7.02 -38.00
C GLN A 97 -23.37 -7.48 -37.20
N ALA A 98 -22.17 -7.40 -37.78
CA ALA A 98 -20.93 -7.80 -37.13
C ALA A 98 -20.64 -6.97 -35.86
N GLU A 99 -20.86 -5.66 -35.90
CA GLU A 99 -20.70 -4.78 -34.71
C GLU A 99 -21.70 -5.12 -33.60
N ARG A 100 -22.93 -5.50 -33.96
CA ARG A 100 -23.93 -5.95 -32.97
C ARG A 100 -23.52 -7.25 -32.31
N GLU A 101 -23.06 -8.22 -33.08
CA GLU A 101 -22.61 -9.52 -32.57
C GLU A 101 -21.34 -9.38 -31.72
N ALA A 102 -20.44 -8.46 -32.07
CA ALA A 102 -19.30 -8.09 -31.23
C ALA A 102 -19.76 -7.53 -29.89
N ARG A 103 -20.65 -6.52 -29.89
CA ARG A 103 -21.18 -5.94 -28.66
C ARG A 103 -21.95 -6.95 -27.80
N ASP A 104 -22.73 -7.85 -28.41
CA ASP A 104 -23.43 -8.89 -27.65
C ASP A 104 -22.44 -9.85 -26.97
N ARG A 105 -21.36 -10.23 -27.66
CA ARG A 105 -20.28 -11.02 -27.05
C ARG A 105 -19.62 -10.30 -25.90
N ASP A 106 -19.25 -9.03 -26.06
CA ASP A 106 -18.60 -8.25 -25.00
C ASP A 106 -19.49 -8.17 -23.74
N LEU A 107 -20.79 -7.95 -23.92
CA LEU A 107 -21.77 -7.93 -22.82
C LEU A 107 -21.91 -9.31 -22.16
N ALA A 108 -21.96 -10.38 -22.95
CA ALA A 108 -22.06 -11.75 -22.44
C ALA A 108 -20.80 -12.17 -21.67
N GLU A 109 -19.61 -11.84 -22.18
CA GLU A 109 -18.34 -12.10 -21.51
C GLU A 109 -18.23 -11.33 -20.19
N THR A 110 -18.64 -10.05 -20.19
CA THR A 110 -18.64 -9.22 -18.98
C THR A 110 -19.62 -9.76 -17.93
N ALA A 111 -20.83 -10.14 -18.35
CA ALA A 111 -21.80 -10.77 -17.45
C ALA A 111 -21.24 -12.06 -16.83
N LEU A 112 -20.61 -12.91 -17.64
CA LEU A 112 -19.99 -14.14 -17.17
C LEU A 112 -18.87 -13.85 -16.16
N ALA A 113 -18.02 -12.86 -16.41
CA ALA A 113 -16.98 -12.44 -15.47
C ALA A 113 -17.57 -11.98 -14.13
N CYS A 114 -18.65 -11.20 -14.14
CA CYS A 114 -19.36 -10.81 -12.93
C CYS A 114 -19.94 -12.01 -12.18
N ARG A 115 -20.54 -12.98 -12.87
CA ARG A 115 -21.03 -14.23 -12.24
C ARG A 115 -19.89 -15.03 -11.61
N ALA A 116 -18.75 -15.12 -12.29
CA ALA A 116 -17.56 -15.79 -11.79
C ALA A 116 -17.00 -15.10 -10.53
N LYS A 117 -16.91 -13.76 -10.50
CA LYS A 117 -16.51 -13.01 -9.30
C LYS A 117 -17.51 -13.23 -8.15
N ALA A 118 -18.82 -13.20 -8.42
CA ALA A 118 -19.83 -13.51 -7.39
C ALA A 118 -19.65 -14.91 -6.79
N GLN A 119 -19.33 -15.90 -7.63
CA GLN A 119 -19.03 -17.27 -7.18
C GLN A 119 -17.73 -17.33 -6.39
N PHE A 120 -16.69 -16.64 -6.84
CA PHE A 120 -15.42 -16.55 -6.14
C PHE A 120 -15.59 -15.96 -4.73
N VAL A 121 -16.24 -14.80 -4.63
CA VAL A 121 -16.49 -14.12 -3.35
C VAL A 121 -17.33 -14.99 -2.42
N ARG A 122 -18.31 -15.73 -2.96
CA ARG A 122 -19.12 -16.67 -2.17
C ARG A 122 -18.29 -17.81 -1.57
N LEU A 123 -17.32 -18.33 -2.31
CA LEU A 123 -16.53 -19.50 -1.90
C LEU A 123 -15.34 -19.11 -1.01
N TYR A 124 -14.70 -17.98 -1.29
CA TYR A 124 -13.42 -17.61 -0.71
C TYR A 124 -13.47 -16.32 0.12
N GLY A 125 -14.59 -15.59 0.10
CA GLY A 125 -14.63 -14.21 0.58
C GLY A 125 -13.89 -13.25 -0.35
N ASP A 126 -13.75 -12.00 0.07
CA ASP A 126 -12.94 -11.02 -0.66
C ASP A 126 -11.64 -10.70 0.12
N PRO A 127 -10.47 -11.02 -0.46
CA PRO A 127 -9.19 -10.82 0.23
C PRO A 127 -8.82 -9.35 0.35
N GLU A 128 -9.30 -8.48 -0.55
CA GLU A 128 -9.04 -7.05 -0.48
C GLU A 128 -9.74 -6.42 0.72
N LEU A 129 -10.99 -6.83 1.00
CA LEU A 129 -11.73 -6.38 2.19
C LEU A 129 -10.98 -6.60 3.51
N LEU A 130 -10.31 -7.75 3.66
CA LEU A 130 -9.47 -8.04 4.83
C LEU A 130 -8.27 -7.10 4.95
N GLY A 131 -7.60 -6.81 3.82
CA GLY A 131 -6.48 -5.87 3.76
C GLY A 131 -6.90 -4.44 4.10
N SER A 132 -7.96 -3.95 3.45
CA SER A 132 -8.46 -2.57 3.65
C SER A 132 -8.99 -2.34 5.06
N ALA A 133 -9.72 -3.31 5.62
CA ALA A 133 -10.25 -3.21 6.99
C ALA A 133 -9.12 -3.14 8.03
N SER A 134 -8.00 -3.83 7.82
CA SER A 134 -6.87 -3.79 8.75
C SER A 134 -6.24 -2.39 8.87
N ILE A 135 -6.13 -1.64 7.77
CA ILE A 135 -5.57 -0.29 7.75
C ILE A 135 -6.47 0.67 8.52
N VAL A 136 -7.79 0.59 8.31
CA VAL A 136 -8.76 1.47 8.97
C VAL A 136 -8.89 1.13 10.45
N ILE A 137 -8.93 -0.15 10.82
CA ILE A 137 -8.99 -0.57 12.22
C ILE A 137 -7.70 -0.17 12.96
N ALA A 138 -6.52 -0.29 12.32
CA ALA A 138 -5.27 0.15 12.93
C ALA A 138 -5.27 1.66 13.22
N GLY A 139 -5.71 2.48 12.25
CA GLY A 139 -5.86 3.93 12.45
C GLY A 139 -6.85 4.28 13.56
N LEU A 140 -8.03 3.64 13.56
CA LEU A 140 -9.06 3.87 14.58
C LEU A 140 -8.58 3.45 15.99
N MET A 141 -7.83 2.35 16.09
CA MET A 141 -7.31 1.86 17.37
C MET A 141 -6.21 2.75 17.95
N ASP A 142 -5.41 3.41 17.12
CA ASP A 142 -4.40 4.36 17.59
C ASP A 142 -5.05 5.64 18.17
N ASP A 143 -6.14 6.13 17.57
CA ASP A 143 -6.89 7.27 18.10
C ASP A 143 -7.50 6.96 19.48
N TYR A 144 -8.15 5.80 19.63
CA TYR A 144 -8.71 5.37 20.93
C TYR A 144 -7.63 5.17 22.00
N ARG A 145 -6.44 4.71 21.63
CA ARG A 145 -5.33 4.54 22.59
C ARG A 145 -4.80 5.88 23.08
N GLN A 146 -4.80 6.93 22.25
CA GLN A 146 -4.42 8.27 22.68
C GLN A 146 -5.48 8.92 23.57
N GLU A 147 -6.77 8.74 23.25
CA GLU A 147 -7.87 9.23 24.10
C GLU A 147 -7.92 8.54 25.47
N ALA A 148 -7.60 7.24 25.54
CA ALA A 148 -7.55 6.50 26.81
C ALA A 148 -6.31 6.80 27.67
N ALA A 149 -5.30 7.46 27.10
CA ALA A 149 -4.06 7.84 27.79
C ALA A 149 -4.03 9.31 28.25
N ALA A 150 -5.06 10.09 27.91
CA ALA A 150 -5.28 11.48 28.32
C ALA A 150 -6.15 11.57 29.59
#